data_AF-A0A0D9XKR9-F1
#
_entry.id   AF-A0A0D9XKR9-F1
#
_cell.length_a   1.000
_cell.length_b   1.000
_cell.length_c   1.000
_cell.angle_alpha   90.00
_cell.angle_beta   90.00
_cell.angle_gamma   90.00
#
_symmetry.space_group_name_H-M   'P 1'
#
loop_
_entity.id
_entity.type
_entity.pdbx_description
1 polymer ?
#
loop_
_entity_poly.entity_id
_entity_poly.type
_entity_poly.pdbx_seq_one_letter_code
_entity_poly.pdbx_strand_id
1 'polypeptide(L)'
;MARFMVAGPSEYLAITGWGIDDVKLAKKAWVFTGQQCKKFDISPVNYEFKVEAMSSEKLPFNLPAVFTIGPKISQAPGESEAATEEAMLLYAKLIAPHDHASNHVKNLVKGIIEGETRVLAASMTMEEIFQGTEKFKQEVFDHVQHDLNKFGLYIYNANVKQLVDEPGHEYFSYLAQKTQKEA
;
A
#
# COMPACT_ATOMS: atom_id res chain seq x y z
N MET A 1 28.70 28.62 -2.32
CA MET A 1 29.02 27.88 -1.06
C MET A 1 28.38 26.50 -1.16
N ALA A 2 29.14 25.43 -1.00
CA ALA A 2 28.63 24.06 -1.03
C ALA A 2 28.40 23.55 0.39
N ARG A 3 27.26 22.90 0.64
CA ARG A 3 26.93 22.30 1.94
C ARG A 3 26.89 20.78 1.80
N PHE A 4 27.64 20.08 2.65
CA PHE A 4 27.56 18.62 2.71
C PHE A 4 26.36 18.19 3.57
N MET A 5 25.48 17.39 3.01
CA MET A 5 24.25 16.92 3.66
C MET A 5 24.28 15.39 3.76
N VAL A 6 23.84 14.87 4.91
CA VAL A 6 23.75 13.44 5.18
C VAL A 6 22.34 13.14 5.73
N ALA A 7 21.70 12.12 5.17
CA ALA A 7 20.42 11.59 5.63
C ALA A 7 20.62 10.51 6.71
N GLY A 8 19.64 10.37 7.60
CA GLY A 8 19.60 9.27 8.57
C GLY A 8 19.42 7.88 7.93
N PRO A 9 19.45 6.82 8.75
CA PRO A 9 19.29 5.44 8.28
C PRO A 9 17.99 5.21 7.51
N SER A 10 16.88 5.75 8.02
CA SER A 10 15.54 5.66 7.41
C SER A 10 15.17 6.90 6.58
N GLU A 11 16.13 7.74 6.20
CA GLU A 11 15.87 8.95 5.43
C GLU A 11 16.63 8.94 4.09
N TYR A 12 16.12 9.67 3.10
CA TYR A 12 16.82 9.96 1.85
C TYR A 12 16.81 11.45 1.55
N LEU A 13 17.81 11.91 0.79
CA LEU A 13 17.87 13.27 0.26
C LEU A 13 17.28 13.28 -1.15
N ALA A 14 16.23 14.06 -1.36
CA ALA A 14 15.78 14.48 -2.68
C ALA A 14 16.46 15.80 -3.03
N ILE A 15 17.23 15.82 -4.12
CA ILE A 15 18.01 16.99 -4.55
C ILE A 15 17.55 17.41 -5.94
N THR A 16 17.26 18.69 -6.12
CA THR A 16 16.84 19.30 -7.39
C THR A 16 17.61 20.60 -7.64
N GLY A 17 17.55 21.14 -8.86
CA GLY A 17 18.15 22.43 -9.19
C GLY A 17 19.35 22.32 -10.13
N TRP A 18 20.28 23.28 -10.05
CA TRP A 18 21.30 23.45 -11.08
C TRP A 18 22.13 22.17 -11.33
N GLY A 19 22.10 21.67 -12.57
CA GLY A 19 22.85 20.50 -13.03
C GLY A 19 22.17 19.15 -12.73
N ILE A 20 20.90 19.17 -12.32
CA ILE A 20 20.07 18.00 -12.10
C ILE A 20 18.82 18.16 -12.97
N ASP A 21 18.58 17.22 -13.88
CA ASP A 21 17.47 17.33 -14.85
C ASP A 21 16.09 17.15 -14.21
N ASP A 22 16.00 16.36 -13.14
CA ASP A 22 14.73 16.05 -12.47
C ASP A 22 14.91 15.98 -10.94
N VAL A 23 15.03 14.78 -10.36
CA VAL A 23 15.30 14.57 -8.93
C VAL A 23 16.44 13.58 -8.76
N LYS A 24 17.45 13.95 -7.97
CA LYS A 24 18.53 13.05 -7.56
C LYS A 24 18.30 12.56 -6.14
N LEU A 25 18.26 11.24 -5.96
CA LEU A 25 18.15 10.60 -4.66
C LEU A 25 19.54 10.19 -4.14
N ALA A 26 19.85 10.55 -2.89
CA ALA A 26 21.12 10.19 -2.27
C ALA A 26 21.02 10.06 -0.75
N LYS A 27 21.85 9.20 -0.15
CA LYS A 27 22.05 9.17 1.31
C LYS A 27 22.97 10.29 1.81
N LYS A 28 23.93 10.70 0.98
CA LYS A 28 24.88 11.77 1.26
C LYS A 28 25.23 12.50 -0.03
N ALA A 29 25.28 13.82 0.00
CA ALA A 29 25.61 14.61 -1.18
C ALA A 29 26.14 16.00 -0.82
N TRP A 30 26.95 16.55 -1.72
CA TRP A 30 27.25 17.97 -1.75
C TRP A 30 26.10 18.71 -2.44
N VAL A 31 25.52 19.69 -1.74
CA VAL A 31 24.48 20.57 -2.25
C VAL A 31 25.11 21.92 -2.57
N PHE A 32 25.09 22.30 -3.84
CA PHE A 32 25.70 23.53 -4.33
C PHE A 32 24.72 24.70 -4.36
N THR A 33 25.23 25.93 -4.49
CA THR A 33 24.40 27.13 -4.68
C THR A 33 23.55 26.99 -5.95
N GLY A 34 22.23 27.10 -5.80
CA GLY A 34 21.25 26.86 -6.88
C GLY A 34 20.63 25.46 -6.86
N GLN A 35 21.01 24.60 -5.91
CA GLN A 35 20.34 23.32 -5.66
C GLN A 35 19.47 23.39 -4.40
N GLN A 36 18.32 22.74 -4.44
CA GLN A 36 17.46 22.50 -3.29
C GLN A 36 17.59 21.05 -2.83
N CYS A 37 17.52 20.84 -1.53
CA CYS A 37 17.60 19.50 -0.95
C CYS A 37 16.55 19.36 0.16
N LYS A 38 15.73 18.32 0.05
CA LYS A 38 14.71 17.96 1.05
C LYS A 38 14.98 16.55 1.57
N LYS A 39 14.92 16.39 2.89
CA LYS A 39 14.94 15.07 3.55
C LYS A 39 13.53 14.51 3.59
N PHE A 40 13.40 13.21 3.35
CA PHE A 40 12.15 12.50 3.55
C PHE A 40 12.43 11.12 4.16
N ASP A 41 11.47 10.62 4.93
CA ASP A 41 11.54 9.33 5.59
C ASP A 41 11.09 8.21 4.63
N ILE A 42 11.57 6.99 4.83
CA ILE A 42 11.23 5.82 4.01
C ILE A 42 10.64 4.69 4.84
N SER A 43 10.36 4.92 6.11
CA SER A 43 9.82 3.90 7.02
C SER A 43 8.41 3.51 6.57
N PRO A 44 8.11 2.20 6.56
CA PRO A 44 6.76 1.73 6.25
C PRO A 44 5.78 2.11 7.35
N VAL A 45 4.54 2.35 6.95
CA VAL A 45 3.44 2.77 7.82
C VAL A 45 2.35 1.70 7.80
N ASN A 46 1.74 1.47 8.96
CA ASN A 46 0.61 0.56 9.08
C ASN A 46 -0.71 1.29 8.83
N TYR A 47 -1.48 0.82 7.87
CA TYR A 47 -2.80 1.29 7.52
C TYR A 47 -3.82 0.24 7.92
N GLU A 48 -4.62 0.54 8.95
CA GLU A 48 -5.78 -0.26 9.33
C GLU A 48 -7.03 0.31 8.67
N PHE A 49 -7.82 -0.57 8.08
CA PHE A 49 -9.08 -0.21 7.43
C PHE A 49 -10.12 -1.31 7.60
N LYS A 50 -11.37 -0.89 7.45
CA LYS A 50 -12.54 -1.75 7.39
C LYS A 50 -13.19 -1.45 6.05
N VAL A 51 -13.09 -2.40 5.11
CA VAL A 51 -13.70 -2.25 3.79
C VAL A 51 -15.10 -2.83 3.86
N GLU A 52 -16.08 -2.00 3.53
CA GLU A 52 -17.48 -2.39 3.34
C GLU A 52 -17.66 -2.77 1.85
N ALA A 53 -18.02 -4.03 1.61
CA ALA A 53 -18.19 -4.59 0.28
C ALA A 53 -19.48 -5.41 0.16
N MET A 54 -19.90 -5.68 -1.07
CA MET A 54 -21.05 -6.52 -1.38
C MET A 54 -20.61 -7.67 -2.28
N SER A 55 -21.08 -8.88 -1.99
CA SER A 55 -20.87 -10.05 -2.85
C SER A 55 -21.66 -9.96 -4.15
N SER A 56 -21.43 -10.89 -5.09
CA SER A 56 -22.23 -11.04 -6.31
C SER A 56 -23.72 -11.31 -6.02
N GLU A 57 -24.02 -11.89 -4.85
CA GLU A 57 -25.36 -12.17 -4.34
C GLU A 57 -25.98 -10.97 -3.60
N LYS A 58 -25.29 -9.82 -3.60
CA LYS A 58 -25.67 -8.58 -2.89
C LYS A 58 -25.75 -8.73 -1.38
N LEU A 59 -24.99 -9.65 -0.81
CA LEU A 59 -24.84 -9.76 0.64
C LEU A 59 -23.74 -8.79 1.10
N PRO A 60 -24.03 -7.86 2.01
CA PRO A 60 -23.03 -6.93 2.54
C PRO A 60 -22.12 -7.64 3.55
N PHE A 61 -20.84 -7.29 3.54
CA PHE A 61 -19.87 -7.80 4.50
C PHE A 61 -18.74 -6.82 4.78
N ASN A 62 -18.08 -7.02 5.91
CA ASN A 62 -16.94 -6.23 6.35
C ASN A 62 -15.65 -7.02 6.26
N LEU A 63 -14.66 -6.45 5.57
CA LEU A 63 -13.29 -6.96 5.50
C LEU A 63 -12.36 -6.06 6.33
N PRO A 64 -12.12 -6.40 7.62
CA PRO A 64 -11.12 -5.73 8.42
C PRO A 64 -9.72 -6.21 8.04
N ALA A 65 -8.84 -5.29 7.65
CA ALA A 65 -7.47 -5.65 7.32
C ALA A 65 -6.46 -4.55 7.67
N VAL A 66 -5.21 -4.97 7.85
CA VAL A 66 -4.09 -4.12 8.22
C VAL A 66 -2.97 -4.32 7.21
N PHE A 67 -2.59 -3.25 6.53
CA PHE A 67 -1.55 -3.28 5.50
C PHE A 67 -0.36 -2.43 5.93
N THR A 68 0.84 -2.99 5.84
CA THR A 68 2.10 -2.29 6.07
C THR A 68 2.64 -1.83 4.73
N ILE A 69 2.54 -0.53 4.45
CA ILE A 69 2.86 0.05 3.14
C ILE A 69 3.97 1.09 3.30
N GLY A 70 4.94 1.07 2.38
CA GLY A 70 6.01 2.07 2.36
C GLY A 70 6.64 2.16 0.98
N PRO A 71 7.63 3.05 0.79
CA PRO A 71 8.41 3.05 -0.44
C PRO A 71 9.14 1.72 -0.62
N LYS A 72 9.37 1.33 -1.88
CA LYS A 72 10.16 0.16 -2.22
C LYS A 72 11.65 0.46 -2.01
N ILE A 73 12.29 -0.19 -1.03
CA ILE A 73 13.69 0.08 -0.65
C ILE A 73 14.64 -1.03 -1.11
N SER A 74 14.14 -2.26 -1.23
CA SER A 74 14.96 -3.45 -1.50
C SER A 74 14.46 -4.19 -2.73
N GLN A 75 15.41 -4.76 -3.47
CA GLN A 75 15.14 -5.62 -4.60
C GLN A 75 14.49 -6.91 -4.09
N ALA A 76 13.30 -7.24 -4.58
CA ALA A 76 12.88 -8.63 -4.55
C ALA A 76 13.81 -9.44 -5.49
N PRO A 77 14.16 -10.69 -5.16
CA PRO A 77 15.01 -11.50 -6.04
C PRO A 77 14.34 -11.68 -7.40
N GLY A 78 14.95 -11.09 -8.45
CA GLY A 78 14.45 -11.13 -9.83
C GLY A 78 14.06 -9.77 -10.43
N GLU A 79 14.08 -8.68 -9.66
CA GLU A 79 13.70 -7.35 -10.14
C GLU A 79 14.92 -6.49 -10.55
N SER A 80 14.75 -5.72 -11.63
CA SER A 80 15.77 -4.79 -12.14
C SER A 80 16.02 -3.64 -11.15
N GLU A 81 17.30 -3.28 -10.96
CA GLU A 81 17.72 -2.12 -10.16
C GLU A 81 17.02 -0.83 -10.63
N ALA A 82 16.85 -0.68 -11.95
CA ALA A 82 16.18 0.47 -12.54
C ALA A 82 14.73 0.61 -12.07
N ALA A 83 13.99 -0.50 -11.94
CA ALA A 83 12.60 -0.47 -11.49
C ALA A 83 12.47 -0.04 -10.02
N THR A 84 13.44 -0.38 -9.19
CA THR A 84 13.47 0.04 -7.77
C THR A 84 13.79 1.52 -7.66
N GLU A 85 14.74 2.01 -8.46
CA GLU A 85 15.08 3.43 -8.53
C GLU A 85 13.90 4.27 -9.04
N GLU A 86 13.20 3.81 -10.08
CA GLU A 86 11.99 4.45 -10.60
C GLU A 86 10.88 4.53 -9.56
N ALA A 87 10.60 3.44 -8.84
CA ALA A 87 9.61 3.44 -7.76
C ALA A 87 9.99 4.46 -6.66
N MET A 88 11.27 4.54 -6.31
CA MET A 88 11.76 5.49 -5.32
C MET A 88 11.63 6.94 -5.79
N LEU A 89 11.88 7.21 -7.08
CA LEU A 89 11.69 8.52 -7.69
C LEU A 89 10.21 8.92 -7.71
N LEU A 90 9.31 8.01 -8.07
CA LEU A 90 7.87 8.23 -8.02
C LEU A 90 7.42 8.58 -6.60
N TYR A 91 7.88 7.82 -5.61
CA TYR A 91 7.61 8.09 -4.20
C TYR A 91 8.10 9.49 -3.78
N ALA A 92 9.35 9.83 -4.13
CA ALA A 92 9.95 11.12 -3.78
C ALA A 92 9.22 12.32 -4.40
N LYS A 93 8.60 12.14 -5.58
CA LYS A 93 7.86 13.17 -6.30
C LYS A 93 6.41 13.30 -5.87
N LEU A 94 5.73 12.17 -5.65
CA LEU A 94 4.27 12.13 -5.46
C LEU A 94 3.86 12.04 -4.00
N ILE A 95 4.66 11.37 -3.17
CA ILE A 95 4.29 11.04 -1.78
C ILE A 95 5.12 11.84 -0.78
N ALA A 96 6.45 11.83 -0.91
CA ALA A 96 7.37 12.51 0.01
C ALA A 96 7.18 14.03 0.19
N PRO A 97 6.57 14.79 -0.75
CA PRO A 97 6.22 16.18 -0.49
C PRO A 97 5.21 16.32 0.65
N HIS A 98 4.33 15.34 0.79
CA HIS A 98 3.33 15.22 1.83
C HIS A 98 3.90 14.48 3.05
N ASP A 99 3.46 14.86 4.25
CA ASP A 99 3.81 14.10 5.45
C ASP A 99 3.24 12.68 5.34
N HIS A 100 3.98 11.65 5.80
CA HIS A 100 3.53 10.26 5.81
C HIS A 100 2.25 10.08 6.62
N ALA A 101 2.08 10.91 7.66
CA ALA A 101 0.88 10.96 8.48
C ALA A 101 -0.21 11.89 7.90
N SER A 102 0.04 12.54 6.76
CA SER A 102 -0.95 13.39 6.14
C SER A 102 -2.17 12.56 5.74
N ASN A 103 -3.34 13.14 5.94
CA ASN A 103 -4.61 12.54 5.52
C ASN A 103 -4.62 12.24 4.01
N HIS A 104 -3.79 12.90 3.21
CA HIS A 104 -3.74 12.70 1.77
C HIS A 104 -3.28 11.29 1.39
N VAL A 105 -2.09 10.87 1.85
CA VAL A 105 -1.54 9.53 1.54
C VAL A 105 -2.44 8.45 2.10
N LYS A 106 -2.94 8.64 3.33
CA LYS A 106 -3.90 7.72 3.95
C LYS A 106 -5.19 7.57 3.14
N ASN A 107 -5.76 8.67 2.65
CA ASN A 107 -6.99 8.63 1.84
C ASN A 107 -6.75 8.03 0.45
N LEU A 108 -5.59 8.28 -0.15
CA LEU A 108 -5.20 7.68 -1.43
C LEU A 108 -5.09 6.16 -1.31
N VAL A 109 -4.31 5.67 -0.34
CA VAL A 109 -4.13 4.25 -0.08
C VAL A 109 -5.47 3.59 0.26
N LYS A 110 -6.27 4.24 1.13
CA LYS A 110 -7.61 3.76 1.48
C LYS A 110 -8.52 3.65 0.25
N GLY A 111 -8.53 4.66 -0.62
CA GLY A 111 -9.36 4.67 -1.82
C GLY A 111 -9.01 3.58 -2.82
N ILE A 112 -7.71 3.32 -3.03
CA ILE A 112 -7.25 2.22 -3.91
C ILE A 112 -7.71 0.87 -3.37
N ILE A 113 -7.47 0.62 -2.08
CA ILE A 113 -7.82 -0.64 -1.43
C ILE A 113 -9.33 -0.87 -1.44
N GLU A 114 -10.12 0.13 -1.05
CA GLU A 114 -11.58 0.04 -1.06
C GLU A 114 -12.12 -0.18 -2.47
N GLY A 115 -11.54 0.49 -3.47
CA GLY A 115 -11.89 0.32 -4.88
C GLY A 115 -11.67 -1.10 -5.37
N GLU A 116 -10.44 -1.58 -5.30
CA GLU A 116 -10.05 -2.91 -5.81
C GLU A 116 -10.74 -4.04 -5.06
N THR A 117 -10.82 -3.95 -3.73
CA THR A 117 -11.53 -4.94 -2.91
C THR A 117 -13.01 -5.02 -3.28
N ARG A 118 -13.67 -3.89 -3.54
CA ARG A 118 -15.09 -3.86 -3.91
C ARG A 118 -15.33 -4.47 -5.29
N VAL A 119 -14.43 -4.22 -6.24
CA VAL A 119 -14.52 -4.80 -7.59
C VAL A 119 -14.40 -6.33 -7.52
N LEU A 120 -13.43 -6.85 -6.77
CA LEU A 120 -13.25 -8.30 -6.60
C LEU A 120 -14.42 -8.93 -5.84
N ALA A 121 -14.84 -8.32 -4.73
CA ALA A 121 -15.97 -8.79 -3.94
C ALA A 121 -17.26 -8.92 -4.75
N ALA A 122 -17.53 -7.95 -5.65
CA ALA A 122 -18.74 -7.97 -6.47
C ALA A 122 -18.77 -9.11 -7.50
N SER A 123 -17.61 -9.72 -7.81
CA SER A 123 -17.50 -10.81 -8.78
C SER A 123 -17.61 -12.20 -8.16
N MET A 124 -17.47 -12.33 -6.84
CA MET A 124 -17.44 -13.61 -6.12
C MET A 124 -18.70 -13.79 -5.27
N THR A 125 -19.14 -15.04 -5.13
CA THR A 125 -20.20 -15.40 -4.19
C THR A 125 -19.71 -15.34 -2.75
N MET A 126 -20.64 -15.26 -1.79
CA MET A 126 -20.25 -15.19 -0.38
C MET A 126 -19.56 -16.47 0.10
N GLU A 127 -19.99 -17.62 -0.42
CA GLU A 127 -19.37 -18.92 -0.13
C GLU A 127 -17.93 -18.99 -0.68
N GLU A 128 -17.68 -18.48 -1.89
CA GLU A 128 -16.33 -18.42 -2.47
C GLU A 128 -15.41 -17.49 -1.69
N ILE A 129 -15.91 -16.35 -1.19
CA ILE A 129 -15.14 -15.43 -0.34
C ILE A 129 -14.80 -16.10 1.01
N PHE A 130 -15.73 -16.86 1.56
CA PHE A 130 -15.55 -17.57 2.84
C PHE A 130 -14.65 -18.81 2.74
N GLN A 131 -14.81 -19.63 1.70
CA GLN A 131 -14.03 -20.86 1.49
C GLN A 131 -12.70 -20.59 0.79
N GLY A 132 -12.67 -19.60 -0.10
CA GLY A 132 -11.53 -19.20 -0.93
C GLY A 132 -10.77 -17.99 -0.39
N THR A 133 -10.80 -17.75 0.93
CA THR A 133 -10.23 -16.53 1.53
C THR A 133 -8.76 -16.33 1.16
N GLU A 134 -7.96 -17.39 1.01
CA GLU A 134 -6.56 -17.26 0.59
C GLU A 134 -6.40 -16.78 -0.86
N LYS A 135 -7.23 -17.28 -1.79
CA LYS A 135 -7.23 -16.83 -3.19
C LYS A 135 -7.72 -15.39 -3.29
N PHE A 136 -8.80 -15.06 -2.59
CA PHE A 136 -9.32 -13.71 -2.52
C PHE A 136 -8.29 -12.72 -1.95
N LYS A 137 -7.60 -13.08 -0.86
CA LYS A 137 -6.51 -12.27 -0.29
C LYS A 137 -5.41 -12.00 -1.31
N GLN A 138 -5.02 -13.02 -2.07
CA GLN A 138 -3.97 -12.90 -3.07
C GLN A 138 -4.38 -12.00 -4.24
N GLU A 139 -5.59 -12.17 -4.78
CA GLU A 139 -6.09 -11.31 -5.86
C GLU A 139 -6.23 -9.86 -5.43
N VAL A 140 -6.78 -9.60 -4.23
CA VAL A 140 -6.85 -8.25 -3.65
C VAL A 140 -5.45 -7.67 -3.49
N PHE A 141 -4.49 -8.46 -3.00
CA PHE A 141 -3.11 -8.02 -2.84
C PHE A 141 -2.48 -7.62 -4.18
N ASP A 142 -2.61 -8.45 -5.21
CA ASP A 142 -1.99 -8.24 -6.51
C ASP A 142 -2.56 -6.99 -7.20
N HIS A 143 -3.88 -6.82 -7.16
CA HIS A 143 -4.56 -5.65 -7.72
C HIS A 143 -4.19 -4.35 -6.99
N VAL A 144 -4.22 -4.36 -5.65
CA VAL A 144 -3.83 -3.20 -4.85
C VAL A 144 -2.36 -2.87 -5.07
N GLN A 145 -1.48 -3.86 -5.12
CA GLN A 145 -0.05 -3.65 -5.37
C GLN A 145 0.19 -3.05 -6.76
N HIS A 146 -0.54 -3.50 -7.78
CA HIS A 146 -0.45 -2.95 -9.14
C HIS A 146 -0.76 -1.45 -9.17
N ASP A 147 -1.78 -1.00 -8.45
CA ASP A 147 -2.14 0.41 -8.37
C ASP A 147 -1.18 1.23 -7.50
N LEU A 148 -0.73 0.67 -6.37
CA LEU A 148 0.26 1.32 -5.50
C LEU A 148 1.62 1.51 -6.18
N ASN A 149 2.00 0.63 -7.11
CA ASN A 149 3.23 0.77 -7.90
C ASN A 149 3.29 2.11 -8.66
N LYS A 150 2.15 2.63 -9.12
CA LYS A 150 2.06 3.92 -9.84
C LYS A 150 2.50 5.11 -8.96
N PHE A 151 2.47 4.94 -7.64
CA PHE A 151 2.87 5.92 -6.64
C PHE A 151 4.23 5.59 -5.99
N GLY A 152 4.90 4.53 -6.43
CA GLY A 152 6.15 4.06 -5.81
C GLY A 152 5.96 3.42 -4.44
N LEU A 153 4.74 2.99 -4.12
CA LEU A 153 4.38 2.35 -2.85
C LEU A 153 4.39 0.82 -2.98
N TYR A 154 4.81 0.16 -1.92
CA TYR A 154 4.95 -1.28 -1.82
C TYR A 154 4.32 -1.80 -0.53
N ILE A 155 3.56 -2.89 -0.64
CA ILE A 155 2.95 -3.59 0.48
C ILE A 155 3.99 -4.59 1.02
N TYR A 156 4.55 -4.30 2.18
CA TYR A 156 5.46 -5.21 2.89
C TYR A 156 4.73 -6.36 3.57
N ASN A 157 3.51 -6.10 4.04
CA ASN A 157 2.68 -7.09 4.71
C ASN A 157 1.21 -6.71 4.58
N ALA A 158 0.34 -7.72 4.46
CA ALA A 158 -1.10 -7.58 4.51
C ALA A 158 -1.67 -8.64 5.47
N ASN A 159 -2.29 -8.18 6.55
CA ASN A 159 -2.97 -9.04 7.49
C ASN A 159 -4.48 -8.83 7.39
N VAL A 160 -5.15 -9.76 6.72
CA VAL A 160 -6.60 -9.76 6.57
C VAL A 160 -7.21 -10.57 7.72
N LYS A 161 -8.00 -9.91 8.57
CA LYS A 161 -8.72 -10.55 9.68
C LYS A 161 -9.94 -11.31 9.14
N GLN A 162 -10.56 -12.12 10.00
CA GLN A 162 -11.77 -12.86 9.64
C GLN A 162 -12.90 -11.91 9.22
N LEU A 163 -13.64 -12.32 8.19
CA LEU A 163 -14.81 -11.60 7.69
C LEU A 163 -15.86 -11.48 8.79
N VAL A 164 -16.49 -10.31 8.86
CA VAL A 164 -17.55 -10.02 9.84
C VAL A 164 -18.81 -9.65 9.07
N ASP A 165 -19.94 -10.23 9.47
CA ASP A 165 -21.25 -9.85 8.94
C ASP A 165 -21.56 -8.38 9.30
N GLU A 166 -22.35 -7.70 8.49
CA GLU A 166 -22.95 -6.45 8.92
C GLU A 166 -23.94 -6.66 10.09
N PRO A 167 -24.08 -5.68 11.00
CA PRO A 167 -25.03 -5.78 12.11
C PRO A 167 -26.45 -6.03 11.60
N GLY A 168 -27.00 -7.21 11.87
CA GLY A 168 -28.34 -7.63 11.41
C GLY A 168 -28.34 -8.85 10.48
N HIS A 169 -27.18 -9.28 10.00
CA HIS A 169 -27.01 -10.53 9.25
C HIS A 169 -26.21 -11.55 10.08
N GLU A 170 -26.65 -12.81 10.12
CA GLU A 170 -25.97 -13.91 10.86
C GLU A 170 -25.39 -14.99 9.92
N TYR A 171 -25.11 -14.62 8.68
CA TYR A 171 -24.79 -15.56 7.62
C TYR A 171 -23.43 -16.26 7.83
N PHE A 172 -22.38 -15.53 8.21
CA PHE A 172 -21.09 -16.14 8.54
C PHE A 172 -21.14 -17.00 9.80
N SER A 173 -21.95 -16.60 10.79
CA SER A 173 -22.14 -17.40 12.01
C SER A 173 -22.79 -18.75 11.69
N TYR A 174 -23.78 -18.75 10.79
CA TYR A 174 -24.44 -19.98 10.32
C TYR A 174 -23.51 -20.86 9.48
N LEU A 175 -22.78 -20.28 8.51
CA LEU A 175 -21.82 -21.02 7.68
C LEU A 175 -20.68 -21.63 8.51
N ALA A 176 -20.15 -20.89 9.48
CA ALA A 176 -19.13 -21.40 10.40
C ALA A 176 -19.66 -22.61 11.21
N GLN A 177 -20.89 -22.55 11.71
CA GLN A 177 -21.52 -23.67 12.41
C GLN A 177 -21.78 -24.88 11.50
N LYS A 178 -22.16 -24.67 10.24
CA LYS A 178 -22.39 -25.75 9.28
C LYS A 178 -21.09 -26.48 8.95
N THR A 179 -20.02 -25.73 8.68
CA THR A 179 -18.69 -26.29 8.38
C THR A 179 -18.14 -27.11 9.56
N GLN A 180 -18.37 -26.68 10.81
CA GLN A 180 -17.97 -27.46 12.01
C GLN A 180 -18.79 -28.75 12.23
N LYS A 181 -19.99 -28.85 11.66
CA LYS A 181 -20.82 -30.06 11.75
C LYS A 181 -20.52 -31.07 10.64
N GLU A 182 -19.93 -30.61 9.54
CA GLU A 182 -19.59 -31.43 8.37
C GLU A 182 -18.12 -31.91 8.38
N ALA A 183 -17.28 -31.41 9.29
CA ALA A 183 -15.88 -31.82 9.53
C ALA A 183 -15.76 -32.83 10.67
#